data_AF-A0A522AKG3-F1
#
_entry.id   AF-A0A522AKG3-F1
#
_cell.length_a   1.000
_cell.length_b   1.000
_cell.length_c   1.000
_cell.angle_alpha   90.00
_cell.angle_beta   90.00
_cell.angle_gamma   90.00
#
_symmetry.space_group_name_H-M   'P 1'
#
loop_
_entity.id
_entity.type
_entity.pdbx_description
1 polymer ?
#
loop_
_entity_poly.entity_id
_entity_poly.type
_entity_poly.pdbx_seq_one_letter_code
_entity_poly.pdbx_strand_id
1 'polypeptide(L)'
;MKKTIATMMLVLAGVTSRADTVTTNWNLSTGNVIPDGNLAGWSDTRVIGGISGTISDVNVSLNLSGGNNGDLYAYLVHSSGFAVLLNRVGRDGSNPFGYGNAGMAVTFDDGAATDIHFYGGTGIPSGSYQPDARNVSPLSSGATLAGFDRATSGAWLSSFTNQSANGSWTLFIADVVGGGSGPTVTSWGLTLDLVPVPEASQWAMCGAMAVFGAGYFYRVRRKVLSGNKDRE
;
A
#
# COMPACT_ATOMS: atom_id res chain seq x y z
N MET A 1 15.23 64.76 4.87
CA MET A 1 14.19 63.72 4.94
C MET A 1 14.52 62.60 3.96
N LYS A 2 15.00 61.44 4.44
CA LYS A 2 15.10 60.23 3.63
C LYS A 2 14.42 59.11 4.42
N LYS A 3 13.16 58.84 4.09
CA LYS A 3 12.39 57.72 4.66
C LYS A 3 12.89 56.44 3.98
N THR A 4 13.77 55.71 4.64
CA THR A 4 14.14 54.36 4.23
C THR A 4 12.95 53.45 4.52
N ILE A 5 12.14 53.19 3.51
CA ILE A 5 11.10 52.16 3.54
C ILE A 5 11.81 50.83 3.31
N ALA A 6 11.95 50.02 4.35
CA ALA A 6 12.39 48.64 4.25
C ALA A 6 11.15 47.77 3.99
N THR A 7 10.92 47.43 2.73
CA THR A 7 9.93 46.40 2.35
C THR A 7 10.53 45.03 2.61
N MET A 8 9.91 44.23 3.48
CA MET A 8 10.37 42.88 3.84
C MET A 8 9.47 41.86 3.14
N MET A 9 10.01 41.10 2.17
CA MET A 9 9.37 39.88 1.67
C MET A 9 9.72 38.73 2.60
N LEU A 10 8.73 38.17 3.28
CA LEU A 10 8.83 36.89 3.96
C LEU A 10 8.69 35.79 2.91
N VAL A 11 9.81 35.17 2.52
CA VAL A 11 9.78 33.98 1.65
C VAL A 11 9.45 32.79 2.54
N LEU A 12 8.17 32.39 2.58
CA LEU A 12 7.79 31.05 3.03
C LEU A 12 8.25 30.08 1.94
N ALA A 13 9.38 29.41 2.14
CA ALA A 13 9.75 28.28 1.30
C ALA A 13 8.73 27.16 1.59
N GLY A 14 7.73 27.01 0.72
CA GLY A 14 6.81 25.87 0.77
C GLY A 14 7.61 24.60 0.51
N VAL A 15 7.65 23.69 1.47
CA VAL A 15 8.28 22.38 1.28
C VAL A 15 7.31 21.54 0.47
N THR A 16 7.72 21.13 -0.73
CA THR A 16 6.98 20.13 -1.49
C THR A 16 7.35 18.76 -0.92
N SER A 17 6.41 18.10 -0.23
CA SER A 17 6.55 16.67 0.09
C SER A 17 6.55 15.91 -1.24
N ARG A 18 7.64 15.23 -1.57
CA ARG A 18 7.67 14.32 -2.72
C ARG A 18 7.21 12.95 -2.22
N ALA A 19 6.22 12.36 -2.89
CA ALA A 19 5.91 10.95 -2.68
C ALA A 19 7.15 10.11 -3.03
N ASP A 20 7.43 9.12 -2.19
CA ASP A 20 8.51 8.16 -2.41
C ASP A 20 7.89 6.79 -2.72
N THR A 21 8.53 6.00 -3.58
CA THR A 21 8.02 4.69 -3.99
C THR A 21 9.05 3.62 -3.69
N VAL A 22 8.64 2.60 -2.96
CA VAL A 22 9.48 1.44 -2.61
C VAL A 22 8.92 0.20 -3.31
N THR A 23 9.75 -0.44 -4.12
CA THR A 23 9.38 -1.68 -4.82
C THR A 23 10.23 -2.85 -4.33
N THR A 24 9.57 -3.96 -4.03
CA THR A 24 10.21 -5.25 -3.75
C THR A 24 9.82 -6.27 -4.81
N ASN A 25 10.67 -7.29 -5.01
CA ASN A 25 10.34 -8.44 -5.85
C ASN A 25 11.10 -9.66 -5.32
N TRP A 26 10.39 -10.56 -4.66
CA TRP A 26 10.95 -11.77 -4.08
C TRP A 26 10.72 -12.94 -5.02
N ASN A 27 11.79 -13.37 -5.70
CA ASN A 27 11.80 -14.56 -6.54
C ASN A 27 12.10 -15.78 -5.69
N LEU A 28 11.33 -16.85 -5.88
CA LEU A 28 11.40 -18.05 -5.06
C LEU A 28 11.98 -19.21 -5.87
N SER A 29 13.04 -19.84 -5.36
CA SER A 29 13.86 -20.78 -6.16
C SER A 29 13.53 -22.25 -5.95
N THR A 30 13.05 -22.68 -4.77
CA THR A 30 12.58 -24.06 -4.50
C THR A 30 11.57 -24.10 -3.34
N GLY A 31 10.67 -25.09 -3.32
CA GLY A 31 9.83 -25.40 -2.14
C GLY A 31 8.54 -24.60 -1.95
N ASN A 32 8.03 -23.91 -2.98
CA ASN A 32 6.90 -22.98 -2.87
C ASN A 32 5.61 -23.55 -3.47
N VAL A 33 5.43 -24.86 -3.34
CA VAL A 33 4.21 -25.54 -3.75
C VAL A 33 3.16 -25.32 -2.67
N ILE A 34 2.02 -24.79 -3.07
CA ILE A 34 0.83 -24.68 -2.23
C ILE A 34 0.24 -26.09 -2.09
N PRO A 35 0.04 -26.62 -0.87
CA PRO A 35 -0.53 -27.97 -0.72
C PRO A 35 -1.97 -28.05 -1.23
N ASP A 36 -2.27 -29.03 -2.08
CA ASP A 36 -3.59 -29.27 -2.71
C ASP A 36 -4.67 -29.54 -1.65
N GLY A 37 -5.83 -28.88 -1.78
CA GLY A 37 -6.98 -29.09 -0.89
C GLY A 37 -6.72 -28.90 0.61
N ASN A 38 -5.74 -28.07 0.97
CA ASN A 38 -5.32 -27.86 2.35
C ASN A 38 -5.50 -26.41 2.77
N LEU A 39 -6.44 -26.18 3.69
CA LEU A 39 -6.74 -24.87 4.27
C LEU A 39 -5.57 -24.26 5.07
N ALA A 40 -4.59 -25.05 5.49
CA ALA A 40 -3.38 -24.53 6.13
C ALA A 40 -2.44 -23.83 5.13
N GLY A 41 -2.59 -24.11 3.83
CA GLY A 41 -1.94 -23.39 2.74
C GLY A 41 -0.41 -23.33 2.81
N TRP A 42 0.09 -22.29 2.15
CA TRP A 42 1.48 -21.86 2.10
C TRP A 42 1.54 -20.39 2.53
N SER A 43 2.63 -20.00 3.19
CA SER A 43 2.84 -18.62 3.60
C SER A 43 4.31 -18.23 3.51
N ASP A 44 4.56 -16.96 3.17
CA ASP A 44 5.89 -16.37 3.15
C ASP A 44 5.88 -15.01 3.84
N THR A 45 6.79 -14.81 4.77
CA THR A 45 6.94 -13.56 5.54
C THR A 45 8.24 -12.87 5.17
N ARG A 46 8.14 -11.59 4.80
CA ARG A 46 9.27 -10.74 4.44
C ARG A 46 9.31 -9.52 5.34
N VAL A 47 10.52 -9.11 5.72
CA VAL A 47 10.73 -7.95 6.58
C VAL A 47 11.21 -6.79 5.72
N ILE A 48 10.48 -5.67 5.79
CA ILE A 48 10.88 -4.38 5.21
C ILE A 48 11.36 -3.48 6.35
N GLY A 49 12.42 -2.72 6.12
CA GLY A 49 13.04 -1.85 7.13
C GLY A 49 13.71 -0.63 6.50
N GLY A 50 13.97 0.38 7.33
CA GLY A 50 14.68 1.60 6.91
C GLY A 50 13.84 2.58 6.09
N ILE A 51 12.52 2.41 6.07
CA ILE A 51 11.61 3.25 5.30
C ILE A 51 11.03 4.36 6.18
N SER A 52 11.14 5.60 5.73
CA SER A 52 10.50 6.76 6.37
C SER A 52 9.14 7.06 5.74
N GLY A 53 8.24 7.67 6.51
CA GLY A 53 6.91 8.04 6.03
C GLY A 53 5.84 6.99 6.34
N THR A 54 4.65 7.23 5.81
CA THR A 54 3.50 6.34 5.93
C THR A 54 3.01 5.92 4.55
N ILE A 55 2.47 4.73 4.45
CA ILE A 55 1.91 4.17 3.22
C ILE A 55 0.72 5.02 2.76
N SER A 56 0.71 5.43 1.49
CA SER A 56 -0.45 6.01 0.81
C SER A 56 -1.09 5.07 -0.21
N ASP A 57 -0.33 4.14 -0.77
CA ASP A 57 -0.83 3.12 -1.70
C ASP A 57 -0.02 1.82 -1.58
N VAL A 58 -0.66 0.69 -1.88
CA VAL A 58 -0.04 -0.64 -1.90
C VAL A 58 -0.51 -1.41 -3.12
N ASN A 59 0.43 -1.85 -3.94
CA ASN A 59 0.19 -2.81 -5.01
C ASN A 59 0.94 -4.11 -4.75
N VAL A 60 0.32 -5.25 -5.07
CA VAL A 60 0.88 -6.59 -4.81
C VAL A 60 1.08 -7.33 -6.13
N SER A 61 2.32 -7.60 -6.51
CA SER A 61 2.60 -8.51 -7.63
C SER A 61 2.57 -9.96 -7.16
N LEU A 62 1.94 -10.84 -7.93
CA LEU A 62 1.86 -12.28 -7.65
C LEU A 62 2.00 -13.07 -8.95
N ASN A 63 2.98 -13.97 -8.97
CA ASN A 63 3.20 -14.91 -10.05
C ASN A 63 3.08 -16.35 -9.54
N LEU A 64 2.20 -17.11 -10.18
CA LEU A 64 1.92 -18.52 -9.90
C LEU A 64 2.07 -19.34 -11.19
N SER A 65 2.50 -20.58 -11.06
CA SER A 65 2.47 -21.58 -12.14
C SER A 65 1.72 -22.83 -11.72
N GLY A 66 0.98 -23.43 -12.67
CA GLY A 66 0.17 -24.63 -12.40
C GLY A 66 -1.07 -24.35 -11.54
N GLY A 67 -1.64 -25.42 -10.97
CA GLY A 67 -2.82 -25.35 -10.11
C GLY A 67 -4.12 -24.98 -10.84
N ASN A 68 -5.09 -24.56 -10.04
CA ASN A 68 -6.41 -24.10 -10.50
C ASN A 68 -6.78 -22.82 -9.75
N ASN A 69 -6.91 -21.71 -10.48
CA ASN A 69 -7.17 -20.40 -9.88
C ASN A 69 -8.48 -20.35 -9.07
N GLY A 70 -9.53 -21.07 -9.50
CA GLY A 70 -10.83 -21.16 -8.83
C GLY A 70 -10.80 -21.84 -7.45
N ASP A 71 -9.68 -22.49 -7.12
CA ASP A 71 -9.49 -23.18 -5.85
C ASP A 71 -8.68 -22.34 -4.84
N LEU A 72 -8.14 -21.19 -5.28
CA LEU A 72 -7.23 -20.39 -4.45
C LEU A 72 -7.93 -19.39 -3.54
N TYR A 73 -7.48 -19.35 -2.30
CA TYR A 73 -7.74 -18.28 -1.35
C TYR A 73 -6.41 -17.65 -0.95
N ALA A 74 -6.29 -16.33 -1.07
CA ALA A 74 -5.06 -15.63 -0.74
C ALA A 74 -5.34 -14.33 -0.01
N TYR A 75 -4.47 -13.98 0.94
CA TYR A 75 -4.52 -12.71 1.63
C TYR A 75 -3.12 -12.19 1.98
N LEU A 76 -3.03 -10.88 2.17
CA LEU A 76 -1.85 -10.20 2.68
C LEU A 76 -2.15 -9.66 4.08
N VAL A 77 -1.20 -9.79 5.00
CA VAL A 77 -1.23 -9.14 6.32
C VAL A 77 0.05 -8.36 6.58
N HIS A 78 -0.12 -7.24 7.27
CA HIS A 78 0.95 -6.42 7.78
C HIS A 78 0.41 -5.56 8.91
N SER A 79 1.06 -5.61 10.09
CA SER A 79 0.60 -4.87 11.27
C SER A 79 -0.90 -5.11 11.53
N SER A 80 -1.75 -4.09 11.47
CA SER A 80 -3.21 -4.20 11.59
C SER A 80 -3.95 -4.31 10.26
N GLY A 81 -3.25 -4.17 9.13
CA GLY A 81 -3.82 -4.26 7.80
C GLY A 81 -4.06 -5.71 7.35
N PHE A 82 -5.10 -5.90 6.56
CA PHE A 82 -5.54 -7.20 6.02
C PHE A 82 -6.26 -6.98 4.69
N ALA A 83 -5.81 -7.68 3.65
CA ALA A 83 -6.43 -7.62 2.32
C ALA A 83 -6.62 -9.02 1.75
N VAL A 84 -7.81 -9.33 1.24
CA VAL A 84 -8.08 -10.58 0.53
C VAL A 84 -7.75 -10.38 -0.94
N LEU A 85 -6.73 -11.07 -1.44
CA LEU A 85 -6.25 -10.94 -2.81
C LEU A 85 -7.04 -11.85 -3.77
N LEU A 86 -7.31 -13.08 -3.34
CA LEU A 86 -8.05 -14.09 -4.10
C LEU A 86 -9.06 -14.77 -3.19
N ASN A 87 -10.27 -15.01 -3.69
CA ASN A 87 -11.26 -15.84 -3.03
C ASN A 87 -12.04 -16.67 -4.05
N ARG A 88 -11.44 -17.79 -4.46
CA ARG A 88 -12.00 -18.74 -5.42
C ARG A 88 -12.54 -18.03 -6.67
N VAL A 89 -11.63 -17.39 -7.40
CA VAL A 89 -11.98 -16.50 -8.52
C VAL A 89 -12.91 -17.17 -9.52
N GLY A 90 -13.93 -16.43 -9.97
CA GLY A 90 -14.96 -16.90 -10.88
C GLY A 90 -16.02 -17.80 -10.25
N ARG A 91 -15.94 -18.09 -8.95
CA ARG A 91 -16.91 -18.96 -8.29
C ARG A 91 -18.16 -18.20 -7.89
N ASP A 92 -19.27 -18.61 -8.46
CA ASP A 92 -20.58 -18.02 -8.17
C ASP A 92 -21.69 -19.10 -8.09
N GLY A 93 -22.95 -18.68 -8.09
CA GLY A 93 -24.10 -19.60 -8.05
C GLY A 93 -24.28 -20.44 -9.32
N SER A 94 -23.70 -20.03 -10.45
CA SER A 94 -23.75 -20.71 -11.75
C SER A 94 -22.45 -21.44 -12.12
N ASN A 95 -21.32 -21.01 -11.55
CA ASN A 95 -20.02 -21.62 -11.70
C ASN A 95 -19.51 -22.09 -10.32
N PRO A 96 -19.82 -23.34 -9.89
CA PRO A 96 -19.51 -23.81 -8.55
C PRO A 96 -18.01 -24.05 -8.29
N PHE A 97 -17.19 -24.13 -9.35
CA PHE A 97 -15.76 -24.45 -9.27
C PHE A 97 -14.86 -23.22 -9.47
N GLY A 98 -15.39 -22.12 -10.01
CA GLY A 98 -14.57 -20.96 -10.37
C GLY A 98 -13.82 -21.15 -11.67
N TYR A 99 -12.80 -20.32 -11.91
CA TYR A 99 -12.03 -20.35 -13.15
C TYR A 99 -10.89 -21.38 -13.09
N GLY A 100 -10.97 -22.40 -13.96
CA GLY A 100 -10.04 -23.53 -14.06
C GLY A 100 -8.64 -23.22 -14.62
N ASN A 101 -8.26 -21.95 -14.79
CA ASN A 101 -6.99 -21.62 -15.43
C ASN A 101 -5.81 -21.95 -14.48
N ALA A 102 -4.72 -22.45 -15.07
CA ALA A 102 -3.49 -22.78 -14.35
C ALA A 102 -2.48 -21.62 -14.45
N GLY A 103 -2.04 -21.12 -13.29
CA GLY A 103 -1.10 -20.00 -13.18
C GLY A 103 -1.75 -18.62 -13.23
N MET A 104 -0.93 -17.62 -12.91
CA MET A 104 -1.33 -16.22 -12.76
C MET A 104 -0.09 -15.33 -12.84
N ALA A 105 -0.22 -14.13 -13.45
CA ALA A 105 0.85 -13.13 -13.47
C ALA A 105 0.25 -11.72 -13.32
N VAL A 106 -0.23 -11.42 -12.11
CA VAL A 106 -1.07 -10.24 -11.85
C VAL A 106 -0.43 -9.27 -10.88
N THR A 107 -0.88 -8.02 -10.96
CA THR A 107 -0.67 -7.00 -9.94
C THR A 107 -2.03 -6.65 -9.34
N PHE A 108 -2.19 -6.82 -8.04
CA PHE A 108 -3.35 -6.33 -7.30
C PHE A 108 -3.16 -4.84 -6.97
N ASP A 109 -4.16 -4.04 -7.33
CA ASP A 109 -4.21 -2.58 -7.17
C ASP A 109 -5.68 -2.19 -6.96
N ASP A 110 -6.01 -1.52 -5.84
CA ASP A 110 -7.37 -1.08 -5.53
C ASP A 110 -7.95 -0.15 -6.63
N GLY A 111 -7.09 0.60 -7.32
CA GLY A 111 -7.42 1.51 -8.42
C GLY A 111 -7.54 0.86 -9.80
N ALA A 112 -7.26 -0.44 -9.93
CA ALA A 112 -7.42 -1.16 -11.19
C ALA A 112 -8.88 -1.23 -11.64
N ALA A 113 -9.11 -1.43 -12.94
CA ALA A 113 -10.45 -1.36 -13.54
C ALA A 113 -11.31 -2.61 -13.32
N THR A 114 -10.71 -3.76 -13.02
CA THR A 114 -11.39 -5.06 -13.05
C THR A 114 -11.14 -5.84 -11.78
N ASP A 115 -12.21 -6.31 -11.14
CA ASP A 115 -12.17 -7.30 -10.07
C ASP A 115 -11.55 -8.61 -10.57
N ILE A 116 -10.49 -9.09 -9.92
CA ILE A 116 -9.87 -10.39 -10.28
C ILE A 116 -10.89 -11.52 -10.23
N HIS A 117 -11.91 -11.45 -9.37
CA HIS A 117 -12.94 -12.49 -9.30
C HIS A 117 -13.70 -12.67 -10.61
N PHE A 118 -13.71 -11.64 -11.47
CA PHE A 118 -14.44 -11.62 -12.74
C PHE A 118 -13.50 -11.40 -13.94
N TYR A 119 -12.25 -11.89 -13.90
CA TYR A 119 -11.32 -11.74 -15.04
C TYR A 119 -11.78 -12.47 -16.32
N GLY A 120 -12.82 -13.31 -16.25
CA GLY A 120 -13.51 -13.89 -17.41
C GLY A 120 -13.15 -15.33 -17.75
N GLY A 121 -12.08 -15.90 -17.18
CA GLY A 121 -11.74 -17.33 -17.33
C GLY A 121 -11.21 -17.77 -18.70
N THR A 122 -11.13 -16.87 -19.69
CA THR A 122 -10.76 -17.20 -21.08
C THR A 122 -9.26 -17.41 -21.30
N GLY A 123 -8.42 -17.07 -20.32
CA GLY A 123 -6.98 -17.21 -20.37
C GLY A 123 -6.34 -17.10 -18.98
N ILE A 124 -5.01 -17.27 -18.92
CA ILE A 124 -4.24 -17.04 -17.71
C ILE A 124 -4.30 -15.53 -17.40
N PRO A 125 -4.83 -15.12 -16.23
CA PRO A 125 -4.95 -13.71 -15.90
C PRO A 125 -3.57 -13.05 -15.82
N SER A 126 -3.43 -11.89 -16.45
CA SER A 126 -2.21 -11.08 -16.41
C SER A 126 -2.50 -9.59 -16.43
N GLY A 127 -1.59 -8.79 -15.85
CA GLY A 127 -1.76 -7.35 -15.70
C GLY A 127 -2.42 -6.94 -14.37
N SER A 128 -2.99 -5.75 -14.32
CA SER A 128 -3.52 -5.18 -13.08
C SER A 128 -5.00 -5.51 -12.85
N TYR A 129 -5.33 -5.93 -11.62
CA TYR A 129 -6.68 -6.22 -11.17
C TYR A 129 -6.90 -5.65 -9.78
N GLN A 130 -8.15 -5.37 -9.44
CA GLN A 130 -8.50 -5.15 -8.04
C GLN A 130 -8.34 -6.48 -7.27
N PRO A 131 -7.89 -6.43 -6.01
CA PRO A 131 -7.90 -7.61 -5.15
C PRO A 131 -9.33 -8.12 -5.00
N ASP A 132 -9.53 -9.42 -4.82
CA ASP A 132 -10.87 -10.00 -4.69
C ASP A 132 -11.66 -9.34 -3.55
N ALA A 133 -11.01 -8.96 -2.45
CA ALA A 133 -11.55 -8.22 -1.31
C ALA A 133 -12.77 -8.87 -0.61
N ARG A 134 -13.30 -10.00 -1.09
CA ARG A 134 -14.42 -10.71 -0.47
C ARG A 134 -13.98 -11.35 0.83
N ASN A 135 -14.23 -10.67 1.95
CA ASN A 135 -13.90 -11.14 3.29
C ASN A 135 -14.94 -12.11 3.83
N VAL A 136 -15.12 -13.23 3.12
CA VAL A 136 -15.97 -14.36 3.51
C VAL A 136 -15.18 -15.64 3.38
N SER A 137 -15.60 -16.68 4.10
CA SER A 137 -14.95 -17.98 3.99
C SER A 137 -14.96 -18.48 2.53
N PRO A 138 -13.83 -18.98 1.99
CA PRO A 138 -13.77 -19.55 0.64
C PRO A 138 -14.62 -20.83 0.51
N LEU A 139 -15.07 -21.41 1.64
CA LEU A 139 -15.98 -22.55 1.68
C LEU A 139 -17.46 -22.16 1.67
N SER A 140 -17.77 -20.86 1.68
CA SER A 140 -19.16 -20.36 1.60
C SER A 140 -19.82 -20.77 0.28
N SER A 141 -21.14 -20.62 0.16
CA SER A 141 -21.81 -20.90 -1.12
C SER A 141 -21.33 -19.94 -2.23
N GLY A 142 -21.36 -20.37 -3.48
CA GLY A 142 -21.04 -19.48 -4.61
C GLY A 142 -21.94 -18.24 -4.67
N ALA A 143 -23.22 -18.37 -4.29
CA ALA A 143 -24.13 -17.24 -4.16
C ALA A 143 -23.67 -16.23 -3.09
N THR A 144 -23.09 -16.70 -1.98
CA THR A 144 -22.52 -15.84 -0.93
C THR A 144 -21.29 -15.08 -1.44
N LEU A 145 -20.41 -15.72 -2.20
CA LEU A 145 -19.24 -15.04 -2.78
C LEU A 145 -19.68 -13.99 -3.82
N ALA A 146 -20.58 -14.37 -4.73
CA ALA A 146 -21.05 -13.48 -5.78
C ALA A 146 -21.83 -12.27 -5.24
N GLY A 147 -22.59 -12.46 -4.17
CA GLY A 147 -23.41 -11.41 -3.54
C GLY A 147 -22.71 -10.61 -2.44
N PHE A 148 -21.42 -10.82 -2.19
CA PHE A 148 -20.71 -10.10 -1.11
C PHE A 148 -20.52 -8.62 -1.45
N ASP A 149 -20.93 -7.73 -0.54
CA ASP A 149 -20.73 -6.28 -0.67
C ASP A 149 -19.29 -5.88 -0.33
N ARG A 150 -18.45 -5.87 -1.36
CA ARG A 150 -17.05 -5.44 -1.26
C ARG A 150 -16.92 -3.95 -0.96
N ALA A 151 -17.88 -3.11 -1.39
CA ALA A 151 -17.75 -1.66 -1.27
C ALA A 151 -17.75 -1.20 0.18
N THR A 152 -18.55 -1.85 1.04
CA THR A 152 -18.66 -1.48 2.46
C THR A 152 -17.93 -2.42 3.40
N SER A 153 -17.75 -3.69 3.00
CA SER A 153 -17.24 -4.76 3.88
C SER A 153 -16.00 -5.46 3.33
N GLY A 154 -15.43 -4.96 2.23
CA GLY A 154 -14.26 -5.55 1.60
C GLY A 154 -12.98 -5.43 2.40
N ALA A 155 -12.13 -6.44 2.31
CA ALA A 155 -10.76 -6.43 2.82
C ALA A 155 -9.80 -5.95 1.71
N TRP A 156 -9.62 -4.63 1.62
CA TRP A 156 -8.89 -3.94 0.55
C TRP A 156 -7.42 -3.66 0.89
N LEU A 157 -6.59 -3.40 -0.13
CA LEU A 157 -5.18 -3.02 0.06
C LEU A 157 -5.05 -1.65 0.76
N SER A 158 -6.04 -0.78 0.59
CA SER A 158 -6.16 0.49 1.31
C SER A 158 -6.20 0.34 2.85
N SER A 159 -6.44 -0.87 3.38
CA SER A 159 -6.31 -1.16 4.82
C SER A 159 -4.88 -0.93 5.36
N PHE A 160 -3.87 -0.96 4.50
CA PHE A 160 -2.47 -0.69 4.85
C PHE A 160 -2.11 0.80 4.87
N THR A 161 -2.99 1.69 4.37
CA THR A 161 -2.70 3.13 4.31
C THR A 161 -2.58 3.75 5.69
N ASN A 162 -1.81 4.83 5.79
CA ASN A 162 -1.45 5.53 7.03
C ASN A 162 -0.68 4.69 8.06
N GLN A 163 -0.20 3.50 7.67
CA GLN A 163 0.69 2.67 8.49
C GLN A 163 2.15 2.86 8.07
N SER A 164 3.09 2.43 8.92
CA SER A 164 4.51 2.34 8.54
C SER A 164 4.69 1.17 7.57
N ALA A 165 5.54 1.31 6.55
CA ALA A 165 5.93 0.19 5.68
C ALA A 165 6.88 -0.81 6.36
N ASN A 166 7.51 -0.42 7.48
CA ASN A 166 8.48 -1.25 8.17
C ASN A 166 7.80 -2.35 8.97
N GLY A 167 8.38 -3.55 8.94
CA GLY A 167 7.92 -4.70 9.70
C GLY A 167 7.70 -5.92 8.81
N SER A 168 6.99 -6.89 9.37
CA SER A 168 6.69 -8.14 8.68
C SER A 168 5.49 -7.99 7.76
N TRP A 169 5.65 -8.42 6.52
CA TRP A 169 4.60 -8.57 5.52
C TRP A 169 4.47 -10.06 5.23
N THR A 170 3.27 -10.61 5.40
CA THR A 170 3.04 -12.04 5.18
C THR A 170 1.98 -12.24 4.10
N LEU A 171 2.39 -12.90 3.01
CA LEU A 171 1.48 -13.41 2.01
C LEU A 171 1.08 -14.83 2.41
N PHE A 172 -0.22 -15.10 2.42
CA PHE A 172 -0.79 -16.44 2.61
C PHE A 172 -1.57 -16.85 1.36
N ILE A 173 -1.42 -18.10 0.95
CA ILE A 173 -2.18 -18.70 -0.15
C ILE A 173 -2.54 -20.14 0.21
N ALA A 174 -3.82 -20.49 0.11
CA ALA A 174 -4.30 -21.86 0.23
C ALA A 174 -5.00 -22.31 -1.05
N ASP A 175 -4.74 -23.55 -1.43
CA ASP A 175 -5.62 -24.28 -2.32
C ASP A 175 -6.68 -24.95 -1.45
N VAL A 176 -7.93 -24.48 -1.57
CA VAL A 176 -9.01 -24.87 -0.66
C VAL A 176 -9.89 -25.99 -1.21
N VAL A 177 -9.58 -26.52 -2.39
CA VAL A 177 -10.31 -27.63 -3.03
C VAL A 177 -9.33 -28.67 -3.54
N GLY A 178 -9.38 -29.88 -2.99
CA GLY A 178 -8.51 -30.94 -3.45
C GLY A 178 -8.95 -31.55 -4.78
N GLY A 179 -8.04 -32.31 -5.40
CA GLY A 179 -8.32 -33.08 -6.62
C GLY A 179 -7.38 -32.77 -7.78
N GLY A 180 -6.38 -31.90 -7.56
CA GLY A 180 -5.38 -31.54 -8.55
C GLY A 180 -3.96 -31.61 -7.99
N SER A 181 -3.07 -30.89 -8.67
CA SER A 181 -1.76 -30.54 -8.13
C SER A 181 -1.80 -29.08 -7.73
N GLY A 182 -1.46 -28.76 -6.49
CA GLY A 182 -1.45 -27.39 -6.02
C GLY A 182 -0.46 -26.51 -6.80
N PRO A 183 -0.75 -25.20 -6.95
CA PRO A 183 0.10 -24.29 -7.71
C PRO A 183 1.46 -24.05 -7.03
N THR A 184 2.42 -23.58 -7.81
CA THR A 184 3.73 -23.13 -7.31
C THR A 184 3.81 -21.62 -7.36
N VAL A 185 4.20 -21.00 -6.24
CA VAL A 185 4.50 -19.56 -6.20
C VAL A 185 5.89 -19.32 -6.78
N THR A 186 5.97 -18.54 -7.86
CA THR A 186 7.25 -18.24 -8.53
C THR A 186 7.86 -16.95 -8.01
N SER A 187 7.03 -15.91 -7.82
CA SER A 187 7.44 -14.68 -7.15
C SER A 187 6.24 -13.90 -6.61
N TRP A 188 6.52 -13.05 -5.63
CA TRP A 188 5.59 -12.00 -5.20
C TRP A 188 6.38 -10.77 -4.74
N GLY A 189 5.72 -9.64 -4.66
CA GLY A 189 6.37 -8.38 -4.28
C GLY A 189 5.37 -7.27 -4.02
N LEU A 190 5.86 -6.19 -3.43
CA LEU A 190 5.07 -5.01 -3.09
C LEU A 190 5.60 -3.78 -3.82
N THR A 191 4.70 -2.94 -4.30
CA THR A 191 5.00 -1.55 -4.63
C THR A 191 4.24 -0.69 -3.64
N LEU A 192 4.99 0.10 -2.86
CA LEU A 192 4.46 0.94 -1.79
C LEU A 192 4.72 2.39 -2.16
N ASP A 193 3.65 3.18 -2.30
CA ASP A 193 3.80 4.63 -2.33
C ASP A 193 3.70 5.19 -0.91
N LEU A 194 4.56 6.15 -0.62
CA LEU A 194 4.78 6.68 0.71
C LEU A 194 4.59 8.20 0.70
N VAL A 195 3.91 8.67 1.73
CA VAL A 195 3.85 10.09 2.08
C VAL A 195 4.90 10.35 3.17
N PRO A 196 5.88 11.26 2.92
CA PRO A 196 6.81 11.67 3.96
C PRO A 196 6.07 12.28 5.15
N VAL A 197 6.45 11.89 6.36
CA VAL A 197 6.01 12.60 7.57
C VAL A 197 6.94 13.80 7.75
N PRO A 198 6.44 15.05 7.76
CA PRO A 198 7.30 16.21 7.97
C PRO A 198 7.95 16.11 9.36
N GLU A 199 9.28 16.16 9.41
CA GLU A 199 9.98 16.01 10.67
C GLU A 199 9.69 17.23 11.57
N ALA A 200 9.34 17.00 12.83
CA ALA A 200 9.06 18.08 13.79
C ALA A 200 10.26 19.03 13.98
N SER A 201 11.48 18.55 13.75
CA SER A 201 12.72 19.32 13.73
C SER A 201 12.72 20.44 12.69
N GLN A 202 12.10 20.23 11.53
CA GLN A 202 12.06 21.22 10.44
C GLN A 202 11.09 22.37 10.75
N TRP A 203 9.95 22.08 11.35
CA TRP A 203 9.05 23.12 11.87
C TRP A 203 9.69 23.89 13.03
N ALA A 204 10.43 23.20 13.90
CA ALA A 204 11.20 23.85 14.96
C ALA A 204 12.31 24.76 14.41
N MET A 205 12.99 24.37 13.33
CA MET A 205 13.98 25.20 12.64
C MET A 205 13.36 26.44 11.97
N CYS A 206 12.23 26.27 11.26
CA CYS A 206 11.48 27.39 10.70
C CYS A 206 10.99 28.36 11.79
N GLY A 207 10.49 27.84 12.91
CA GLY A 207 10.10 28.63 14.07
C GLY A 207 11.28 29.36 14.71
N ALA A 208 12.42 28.69 14.90
CA ALA A 208 13.63 29.29 15.44
C ALA A 208 14.15 30.42 14.55
N MET A 209 14.21 30.20 13.23
CA MET A 209 14.60 31.21 12.24
C MET A 209 13.70 32.45 12.29
N ALA A 210 12.39 32.26 12.43
CA ALA A 210 11.43 33.37 12.58
C ALA A 210 11.67 34.17 13.87
N VAL A 211 11.92 33.50 14.99
CA VAL A 211 12.18 34.15 16.29
C VAL A 211 13.51 34.90 16.29
N PHE A 212 14.58 34.29 15.77
CA PHE A 212 15.89 34.96 15.66
C PHE A 212 15.86 36.15 14.72
N GLY A 213 15.16 36.03 13.58
CA GLY A 213 14.92 37.15 12.66
C GLY A 213 14.21 38.30 13.37
N ALA A 214 13.08 38.04 14.01
CA ALA A 214 12.31 39.05 14.74
C ALA A 214 13.12 39.72 15.88
N GLY A 215 13.90 38.95 16.64
CA GLY A 215 14.75 39.46 17.71
C GLY A 215 15.89 40.35 17.22
N TYR A 216 16.51 40.00 16.09
CA TYR A 216 17.52 40.84 15.43
C TYR A 216 16.92 42.17 14.98
N PHE A 217 15.76 42.15 14.33
CA PHE A 217 15.06 43.37 13.87
C PHE A 217 14.64 44.28 15.03
N TYR A 218 14.13 43.71 16.13
CA TYR A 218 13.77 44.49 17.32
C TYR A 218 14.97 45.26 17.88
N ARG A 219 16.15 44.63 17.92
CA ARG A 219 17.40 45.28 18.37
C ARG A 219 17.86 46.39 17.44
N VAL A 220 17.82 46.18 16.12
CA VAL A 220 18.21 47.20 15.13
C VAL A 220 17.28 48.41 15.21
N ARG A 221 15.96 48.18 15.27
CA ARG A 221 14.97 49.26 15.40
C ARG A 221 15.18 50.08 16.68
N ARG A 222 15.46 49.43 17.81
CA ARG A 222 15.70 50.10 19.09
C ARG A 222 16.94 51.00 19.06
N LYS A 223 18.02 50.57 18.41
CA LYS A 223 19.25 51.36 18.25
C LYS A 223 19.05 52.60 17.37
N VAL A 224 18.26 52.48 16.30
CA VAL A 224 17.94 53.61 15.42
C VAL A 224 17.09 54.65 16.16
N LEU A 225 16.14 54.20 16.99
CA LEU A 225 15.30 55.10 17.78
C LEU A 225 16.05 55.76 18.93
N SER A 226 17.01 55.07 19.58
CA SER A 226 17.82 55.67 20.65
C SER A 226 18.86 56.65 20.12
N GLY A 227 19.52 56.38 19.00
CA GLY A 227 20.51 57.28 18.41
C GLY A 227 19.94 58.58 17.84
N ASN A 228 18.62 58.67 17.64
CA ASN A 228 17.93 59.90 17.29
C ASN A 228 17.60 60.79 18.51
N LYS A 229 17.63 60.23 19.72
CA LYS A 229 17.29 60.96 20.95
C LYS A 229 18.46 61.81 21.48
N ASP A 230 19.67 61.50 21.03
CA ASP A 230 20.91 62.21 21.42
C ASP A 230 21.28 63.34 20.43
N ARG A 231 20.37 63.69 19.51
CA ARG A 231 20.57 64.73 18.47
C ARG A 231 19.57 65.89 18.52
N GLU A 232 18.81 66.00 19.59
CA GLU A 232 18.01 67.19 19.93
C GLU A 232 18.73 67.99 21.02
#